data_AF-A0A6G1EVT8-F1
#
_entry.id   AF-A0A6G1EVT8-F1
#
_cell.length_a   1.000
_cell.length_b   1.000
_cell.length_c   1.000
_cell.angle_alpha   90.00
_cell.angle_beta   90.00
_cell.angle_gamma   90.00
#
_symmetry.space_group_name_H-M   'P 1'
#
loop_
_entity.id
_entity.type
_entity.pdbx_description
1 polymer ?
#
loop_
_entity_poly.entity_id
_entity_poly.type
_entity_poly.pdbx_seq_one_letter_code
_entity_poly.pdbx_strand_id
1 'polypeptide(L)' 'MPEDGEMHVDAARRWAVNLSVETSPVAYDLESAATHEIGHVLGLNHSSLRSSVTYPSLGHRKRKVRFNVYDVQGIQELFS' A
#
# COMPACT_ATOMS: atom_id res chain seq x y z
N MET A 1 10.33 5.75 3.33
CA MET A 1 10.50 5.30 1.94
C MET A 1 11.77 5.93 1.39
N PRO A 2 12.53 5.28 0.50
CA PRO A 2 13.61 5.95 -0.23
C PRO A 2 13.03 7.17 -0.96
N GLU A 3 13.78 8.28 -1.01
CA GLU A 3 13.29 9.54 -1.59
C GLU A 3 13.22 9.50 -3.14
N ASP A 4 13.80 8.48 -3.78
CA ASP A 4 14.02 8.43 -5.23
C ASP A 4 12.95 7.63 -6.02
N GLY A 5 11.77 7.39 -5.46
CA GLY A 5 10.68 6.67 -6.14
C GLY A 5 10.95 5.17 -6.35
N GLU A 6 11.98 4.62 -5.70
CA GLU A 6 12.25 3.19 -5.69
C GLU A 6 11.30 2.45 -4.74
N MET A 7 10.69 1.38 -5.24
CA MET A 7 9.91 0.44 -4.44
C MET A 7 10.77 -0.78 -4.10
N HIS A 8 11.00 -1.01 -2.81
CA HIS A 8 11.71 -2.20 -2.33
C HIS A 8 10.73 -3.18 -1.67
N VAL A 9 10.81 -4.45 -2.05
CA VAL A 9 9.99 -5.51 -1.47
C VAL A 9 10.89 -6.41 -0.63
N ASP A 10 10.60 -6.49 0.67
CA ASP A 10 11.36 -7.31 1.60
C ASP A 10 11.19 -8.80 1.30
N ALA A 11 12.25 -9.43 0.81
CA ALA A 11 12.28 -10.84 0.44
C ALA A 11 12.07 -11.81 1.63
N ALA A 12 12.25 -11.35 2.88
CA ALA A 12 12.01 -12.16 4.07
C ALA A 12 10.52 -12.35 4.39
N ARG A 13 9.64 -11.49 3.85
CA ARG A 13 8.19 -11.58 4.06
C ARG A 13 7.55 -12.63 3.15
N ARG A 14 6.46 -13.23 3.64
CA ARG A 14 5.58 -14.04 2.80
C ARG A 14 4.60 -13.14 2.06
N TRP A 15 4.82 -12.99 0.77
CA TRP A 15 3.96 -12.22 -0.11
C TRP A 15 2.98 -13.12 -0.85
N ALA A 16 1.74 -12.64 -1.02
CA ALA A 16 0.71 -13.28 -1.81
C ALA A 16 0.19 -12.31 -2.88
N VAL A 17 0.08 -12.79 -4.11
CA VAL A 17 -0.71 -12.12 -5.17
C VAL A 17 -2.19 -12.54 -5.13
N ASN A 18 -2.47 -13.69 -4.52
CA ASN A 18 -3.83 -14.15 -4.27
C ASN A 18 -3.89 -14.76 -2.87
N LEU A 19 -4.41 -13.97 -1.93
CA LEU A 19 -4.60 -14.39 -0.56
C LEU A 19 -5.52 -15.63 -0.44
N SER A 20 -6.47 -15.87 -1.33
CA SER A 20 -7.33 -17.06 -1.25
C SER A 20 -6.59 -18.37 -1.56
N VAL A 21 -5.44 -18.29 -2.24
CA VAL A 21 -4.59 -19.45 -2.56
C VAL A 21 -3.45 -19.61 -1.54
N GLU A 22 -2.83 -18.50 -1.13
CA GLU A 22 -1.80 -18.50 -0.08
C GLU A 22 -2.44 -18.71 1.30
N THR A 23 -2.14 -19.83 1.94
CA THR A 23 -2.78 -20.24 3.20
C THR A 23 -2.06 -19.74 4.46
N SER A 24 -0.84 -19.22 4.33
CA SER A 24 -0.07 -18.73 5.45
C SER A 24 -0.80 -17.58 6.19
N PRO A 25 -0.96 -17.68 7.52
CA PRO A 25 -1.63 -16.66 8.33
C PRO A 25 -0.81 -15.36 8.43
N VAL A 26 0.49 -15.43 8.11
CA VAL A 26 1.41 -14.28 8.12
C VAL A 26 1.67 -13.71 6.73
N ALA A 27 0.93 -14.17 5.72
CA ALA A 27 1.06 -13.63 4.37
C ALA A 27 0.55 -12.18 4.29
N TYR A 28 1.34 -11.34 3.62
CA TYR A 28 0.97 -9.99 3.23
C TYR A 28 0.46 -9.99 1.79
N ASP A 29 -0.54 -9.15 1.53
CA ASP A 29 -1.05 -8.92 0.18
C ASP A 29 -0.07 -8.01 -0.58
N LEU A 30 0.56 -8.54 -1.63
CA LEU A 30 1.57 -7.81 -2.41
C LEU A 30 0.95 -6.63 -3.16
N GLU A 31 -0.27 -6.77 -3.68
CA GLU A 31 -0.99 -5.71 -4.39
C GLU A 31 -1.26 -4.51 -3.47
N SER A 32 -1.61 -4.76 -2.21
CA SER A 32 -1.81 -3.71 -1.19
C SER A 32 -0.52 -2.96 -0.87
N ALA A 33 0.61 -3.67 -0.71
CA ALA A 33 1.91 -3.04 -0.50
C ALA A 33 2.33 -2.21 -1.72
N ALA A 34 2.20 -2.77 -2.93
CA ALA A 34 2.48 -2.04 -4.16
C ALA A 34 1.60 -0.79 -4.31
N THR A 35 0.31 -0.86 -3.97
CA THR A 35 -0.60 0.30 -4.01
C THR A 35 -0.15 1.42 -3.06
N HIS A 36 0.31 1.05 -1.86
CA HIS A 36 0.86 1.99 -0.88
C HIS A 36 2.10 2.70 -1.41
N GLU A 37 3.08 1.93 -1.91
CA GLU A 37 4.34 2.48 -2.44
C GLU A 37 4.12 3.31 -3.70
N ILE A 38 3.20 2.91 -4.59
CA ILE A 38 2.80 3.73 -5.75
C ILE A 38 2.19 5.06 -5.28
N GLY A 39 1.42 5.07 -4.18
CA GLY A 39 0.96 6.31 -3.55
C GLY A 39 2.13 7.24 -3.22
N HIS A 40 3.20 6.72 -2.62
CA HIS A 40 4.41 7.49 -2.34
C HIS A 40 5.13 7.97 -3.59
N VAL A 41 5.27 7.12 -4.62
CA VAL A 41 5.86 7.50 -5.92
C VAL A 41 5.10 8.67 -6.56
N LEU A 42 3.77 8.72 -6.36
CA LEU A 42 2.91 9.80 -6.84
C LEU A 42 2.89 11.03 -5.92
N GLY A 43 3.63 11.03 -4.82
CA GLY A 43 3.77 12.16 -3.89
C GLY A 43 2.82 12.15 -2.68
N LEU A 44 2.01 11.10 -2.50
CA LEU A 44 1.20 10.99 -1.29
C LEU A 44 2.06 10.64 -0.07
N ASN A 45 1.87 11.38 1.03
CA ASN A 45 2.45 11.04 2.32
C ASN A 45 1.59 10.01 3.08
N HIS A 46 2.15 9.48 4.17
CA HIS A 46 1.41 8.62 5.08
C HIS A 46 0.14 9.31 5.60
N SER A 47 -0.99 8.63 5.51
CA SER A 47 -2.24 9.06 6.14
C SER A 47 -2.36 8.51 7.56
N SER A 48 -2.97 9.28 8.46
CA SER A 48 -3.41 8.80 9.77
C SER A 48 -4.71 8.00 9.71
N LEU A 49 -5.43 8.05 8.57
CA LEU A 49 -6.68 7.33 8.37
C LEU A 49 -6.41 5.86 8.10
N ARG A 50 -6.90 4.98 8.99
CA ARG A 50 -6.74 3.53 8.84
C ARG A 50 -7.35 2.97 7.55
N SER A 51 -8.30 3.68 6.93
CA SER A 51 -8.88 3.32 5.63
C SER A 51 -8.02 3.71 4.42
N SER A 52 -7.09 4.66 4.56
CA SER A 52 -6.26 5.19 3.46
C SER A 52 -5.22 4.19 2.98
N VAL A 53 -5.04 4.02 1.68
CA VAL A 53 -4.01 3.12 1.13
C VAL A 53 -2.60 3.48 1.61
N THR A 54 -2.32 4.75 1.97
CA THR A 54 -1.03 5.20 2.52
C THR A 54 -0.94 5.14 4.05
N TYR A 55 -1.87 4.45 4.74
CA TYR A 55 -1.73 4.20 6.18
C TYR A 55 -0.44 3.39 6.46
N PRO A 56 0.39 3.77 7.46
CA PRO A 56 1.77 3.25 7.63
C PRO A 56 1.87 1.80 8.11
N SER A 57 0.76 1.06 8.15
CA SER A 57 0.79 -0.36 8.50
C SER A 57 -0.19 -1.18 7.66
N LEU A 58 0.31 -2.32 7.18
CA LEU A 58 -0.48 -3.36 6.52
C LEU A 58 -0.60 -4.55 7.47
N GLY A 59 -1.83 -5.00 7.72
CA GLY A 59 -2.08 -6.21 8.50
C GLY A 59 -1.91 -7.47 7.65
N HIS A 60 -1.53 -8.58 8.29
CA HIS A 60 -1.53 -9.89 7.62
C HIS A 60 -2.92 -10.16 7.05
N ARG A 61 -2.95 -10.76 5.86
CA ARG A 61 -4.18 -11.21 5.21
C ARG A 61 -5.24 -10.12 5.01
N LYS A 62 -4.81 -8.85 5.03
CA LYS A 62 -5.66 -7.70 4.70
C LYS A 62 -5.37 -7.27 3.28
N ARG A 63 -6.43 -7.07 2.51
CA ARG A 63 -6.38 -6.47 1.18
C ARG A 63 -6.87 -5.03 1.25
N LYS A 64 -6.09 -4.10 0.70
CA LYS A 64 -6.28 -2.65 0.80
C LYS A 64 -5.78 -1.96 -0.47
N VAL A 65 -6.55 -2.12 -1.54
CA VAL A 65 -6.22 -1.64 -2.89
C VAL A 65 -7.19 -0.56 -3.39
N ARG A 66 -8.19 -0.22 -2.58
CA ARG A 66 -9.21 0.78 -2.94
C ARG A 66 -8.86 2.10 -2.27
N PHE A 67 -8.63 3.10 -3.10
CA PHE A 67 -8.47 4.50 -2.68
C PHE A 67 -9.77 4.98 -2.05
N ASN A 68 -9.65 5.66 -0.91
CA ASN A 68 -10.77 6.39 -0.33
C ASN A 68 -10.85 7.81 -0.93
N VAL A 69 -11.90 8.55 -0.56
CA VAL A 69 -12.11 9.92 -1.07
C VAL A 69 -10.94 10.86 -0.77
N TYR A 70 -10.29 10.72 0.38
CA TYR A 70 -9.15 11.55 0.78
C TYR A 70 -7.88 11.20 0.01
N ASP A 71 -7.67 9.92 -0.32
CA ASP A 71 -6.55 9.49 -1.15
C ASP A 71 -6.68 10.07 -2.58
N VAL A 72 -7.90 10.07 -3.12
CA VAL A 72 -8.19 10.66 -4.44
C VAL A 72 -8.00 12.18 -4.43
N GLN A 73 -8.53 12.87 -3.41
CA GLN A 73 -8.36 14.31 -3.26
C GLN A 73 -6.89 14.70 -3.16
N GLY A 74 -6.10 13.98 -2.34
CA GLY A 74 -4.68 14.25 -2.17
C GLY A 74 -3.89 14.13 -3.48
N ILE A 75 -4.18 13.14 -4.33
CA ILE A 75 -3.54 13.03 -5.65
C ILE A 75 -3.99 14.18 -6.56
N GLN A 76 -5.29 14.49 -6.58
CA GLN A 76 -5.81 15.55 -7.44
C GLN A 76 -5.21 16.92 -7.11
N GLU A 77 -4.96 17.22 -5.83
CA GLU A 77 -4.31 18.47 -5.40
C GLU A 77 -2.86 18.57 -5.91
N LEU A 78 -2.10 17.47 -5.91
CA LEU A 78 -0.71 17.44 -6.35
C LEU A 78 -0.53 17.66 -7.87
N PHE A 79 -1.55 17.34 -8.66
CA PHE A 79 -1.53 17.41 -10.13
C PHE A 79 -2.58 18.39 -10.70
N SER A 80 -3.05 19.33 -9.89
CA SER A 80 -4.03 20.37 -10.28
C SER A 80 -3.43 21.53 -11.09
#